data_AF-Q798V8-F1
#
_entry.id   AF-Q798V8-F1
#
_cell.length_a   1.000
_cell.length_b   1.000
_cell.length_c   1.000
_cell.angle_alpha   90.00
_cell.angle_beta   90.00
_cell.angle_gamma   90.00
#
_symmetry.space_group_name_H-M   'P 1'
#
loop_
_entity.id
_entity.type
_entity.pdbx_description
1 polymer ?
#
loop_
_entity_poly.entity_id
_entity_poly.type
_entity_poly.pdbx_seq_one_letter_code
_entity_poly.pdbx_strand_id
1 'polypeptide(L)'
;PRIVEGIYGNNDKGGLGDLIQQLQPTEMNKVNISDSDMSVLHQGFYQVAHGTSGLTTGRAFSNGALVSISGKTGTAESYVADGQEATNTNAVAYAPSDNPQIAVAVVFPHNTNLTNGVGPSIARDIINLYQKYHLMN
;
A
#
# COMPACT_ATOMS: atom_id res chain seq x y z
N PRO A 1 -0.23 -14.49 -2.31
CA PRO A 1 -0.70 -13.54 -3.36
C PRO A 1 -0.87 -14.30 -4.67
N ARG A 2 -1.82 -13.92 -5.52
CA ARG A 2 -2.06 -14.57 -6.81
C ARG A 2 -2.32 -13.52 -7.89
N ILE A 3 -1.99 -13.85 -9.14
CA ILE A 3 -2.22 -12.99 -10.30
C ILE A 3 -3.44 -13.48 -11.10
N VAL A 4 -3.68 -14.79 -11.15
CA VAL A 4 -4.81 -15.38 -11.89
C VAL A 4 -6.12 -15.23 -11.11
N GLU A 5 -7.14 -14.70 -11.77
CA GLU A 5 -8.51 -14.56 -11.23
C GLU A 5 -9.34 -15.82 -11.46
N GLY A 6 -9.30 -16.35 -12.68
CA GLY A 6 -10.06 -17.52 -13.08
C GLY A 6 -9.50 -18.20 -14.31
N ILE A 7 -9.95 -19.41 -14.56
CA ILE A 7 -9.67 -20.20 -15.76
C ILE A 7 -10.91 -20.10 -16.65
N TYR A 8 -10.69 -19.76 -17.92
CA TYR A 8 -11.74 -19.52 -18.91
C TYR A 8 -11.56 -20.46 -20.09
N GLY A 9 -12.67 -20.87 -20.70
CA GLY A 9 -12.67 -21.69 -21.91
C GLY A 9 -12.38 -20.89 -23.17
N ASN A 10 -12.67 -21.50 -24.32
CA ASN A 10 -12.65 -20.83 -25.61
C ASN A 10 -14.06 -20.63 -26.16
N ASN A 11 -14.30 -19.51 -26.83
CA ASN A 11 -15.52 -19.33 -27.63
C ASN A 11 -15.38 -20.00 -29.01
N ASP A 12 -16.46 -20.06 -29.80
CA ASP A 12 -16.51 -20.73 -31.11
C ASP A 12 -15.47 -20.22 -32.13
N LYS A 13 -14.90 -19.02 -31.90
CA LYS A 13 -13.85 -18.42 -32.73
C LYS A 13 -12.43 -18.69 -32.20
N GLY A 14 -12.29 -19.47 -31.14
CA GLY A 14 -11.02 -19.74 -30.46
C GLY A 14 -10.54 -18.64 -29.50
N GLY A 15 -11.33 -17.58 -29.29
CA GLY A 15 -11.01 -16.50 -28.35
C GLY A 15 -11.39 -16.82 -26.90
N LEU A 16 -11.34 -15.83 -25.99
CA LEU A 16 -11.77 -16.00 -24.60
C LEU A 16 -13.25 -16.41 -24.53
N GLY A 17 -13.51 -17.54 -23.88
CA GLY A 17 -14.85 -18.08 -23.62
C GLY A 17 -15.27 -17.91 -22.17
N ASP A 18 -16.21 -18.75 -21.74
CA ASP A 18 -16.84 -18.62 -20.43
C ASP A 18 -15.94 -19.07 -19.27
N LEU A 19 -16.27 -18.59 -18.07
CA LEU A 19 -15.60 -18.97 -16.83
C LEU A 19 -15.80 -20.46 -16.55
N ILE A 20 -14.68 -21.19 -16.42
CA ILE A 20 -14.67 -22.60 -16.01
C ILE A 20 -14.54 -22.69 -14.50
N GLN A 21 -13.60 -21.93 -13.93
CA GLN A 21 -13.33 -21.97 -12.50
C GLN A 21 -12.81 -20.61 -12.03
N GLN A 22 -13.50 -20.02 -11.06
CA GLN A 22 -12.96 -18.90 -10.31
C GLN A 22 -12.02 -19.42 -9.23
N LEU A 23 -10.83 -18.85 -9.13
CA LEU A 23 -9.94 -19.16 -8.02
C LEU A 23 -10.42 -18.39 -6.80
N GLN A 24 -10.59 -19.05 -5.65
CA GLN A 24 -10.98 -18.41 -4.38
C GLN A 24 -9.76 -18.13 -3.50
N PRO A 25 -9.73 -17.03 -2.72
CA PRO A 25 -8.60 -16.74 -1.84
C PRO A 25 -8.32 -17.91 -0.88
N THR A 26 -7.05 -18.11 -0.53
CA THR A 26 -6.65 -19.14 0.44
C THR A 26 -6.02 -18.45 1.64
N GLU A 27 -6.60 -18.65 2.82
CA GLU A 27 -6.01 -18.16 4.07
C GLU A 27 -4.73 -18.95 4.38
N MET A 28 -3.62 -18.25 4.62
CA MET A 28 -2.35 -18.89 4.98
C MET A 28 -2.30 -19.22 6.47
N ASN A 29 -2.57 -18.22 7.31
CA ASN A 29 -2.62 -18.29 8.76
C ASN A 29 -3.21 -16.97 9.32
N LYS A 30 -3.58 -16.96 10.60
CA LYS A 30 -3.92 -15.73 11.35
C LYS A 30 -2.75 -15.36 12.27
N VAL A 31 -2.39 -14.08 12.34
CA VAL A 31 -1.41 -13.59 13.33
C VAL A 31 -2.01 -13.76 14.73
N ASN A 32 -1.26 -14.37 15.65
CA ASN A 32 -1.76 -14.73 16.98
C ASN A 32 -1.65 -13.57 17.97
N ILE A 33 -2.52 -12.57 17.81
CA ILE A 33 -2.69 -11.43 18.73
C ILE A 33 -4.17 -11.16 18.97
N SER A 34 -4.50 -10.44 20.04
CA SER A 34 -5.88 -10.06 20.32
C SER A 34 -6.40 -9.05 19.29
N ASP A 35 -7.72 -8.98 19.11
CA ASP A 35 -8.33 -7.96 18.25
C ASP A 35 -8.08 -6.54 18.79
N SER A 36 -7.95 -6.38 20.12
CA SER A 36 -7.53 -5.11 20.73
C SER A 36 -6.11 -4.71 20.36
N ASP A 37 -5.16 -5.66 20.33
CA ASP A 37 -3.79 -5.36 19.90
C ASP A 37 -3.73 -5.04 18.41
N MET A 38 -4.50 -5.76 17.59
CA MET A 38 -4.62 -5.44 16.16
C MET A 38 -5.22 -4.05 15.95
N SER A 39 -6.22 -3.66 16.75
CA SER A 39 -6.80 -2.32 16.72
C SER A 39 -5.79 -1.22 17.09
N VAL A 40 -4.89 -1.48 18.04
CA VAL A 40 -3.77 -0.57 18.36
C VAL A 40 -2.85 -0.39 17.14
N LEU A 41 -2.56 -1.46 16.39
CA LEU A 41 -1.78 -1.36 15.16
C LEU A 41 -2.50 -0.52 14.09
N HIS A 42 -3.79 -0.76 13.88
CA HIS A 42 -4.61 0.04 12.95
C HIS A 42 -4.63 1.52 13.35
N GLN A 43 -4.81 1.82 14.64
CA GLN A 43 -4.81 3.18 15.16
C GLN A 43 -3.45 3.86 14.98
N GLY A 44 -2.35 3.11 15.17
CA GLY A 44 -1.00 3.60 14.91
C GLY A 44 -0.78 3.98 13.44
N PHE A 45 -1.16 3.09 12.51
CA PHE A 45 -1.09 3.35 11.07
C PHE A 45 -1.96 4.55 10.65
N TYR A 46 -3.14 4.69 11.26
CA TYR A 46 -4.02 5.82 11.03
C TYR A 46 -3.38 7.14 11.48
N GLN A 47 -2.80 7.18 12.69
CA GLN A 47 -2.16 8.38 13.24
C GLN A 47 -0.88 8.79 12.52
N VAL A 48 -0.18 7.86 11.87
CA VAL A 48 0.98 8.21 11.03
C VAL A 48 0.57 9.15 9.89
N ALA A 49 -0.61 8.95 9.30
CA ALA A 49 -1.14 9.77 8.22
C ALA A 49 -1.91 11.00 8.73
N HIS A 50 -2.72 10.85 9.78
CA HIS A 50 -3.68 11.86 10.24
C HIS A 50 -3.28 12.58 11.53
N GLY A 51 -2.15 12.23 12.14
CA GLY A 51 -1.72 12.79 13.41
C GLY A 51 -1.33 14.27 13.32
N THR A 52 -1.74 15.04 14.33
CA THR A 52 -1.48 16.49 14.41
C THR A 52 -0.19 16.85 15.15
N SER A 53 0.49 15.87 15.76
CA SER A 53 1.77 16.07 16.45
C SER A 53 2.85 16.63 15.52
N GLY A 54 3.75 17.47 16.04
CA GLY A 54 4.95 17.89 15.31
C GLY A 54 5.84 16.73 14.86
N LEU A 55 5.74 15.58 15.55
CA LEU A 55 6.52 14.36 15.27
C LEU A 55 5.81 13.36 14.33
N THR A 56 4.61 13.67 13.83
CA THR A 56 3.93 12.80 12.87
C THR A 56 4.76 12.64 11.60
N THR A 57 5.03 11.39 11.22
CA THR A 57 6.02 11.06 10.18
C THR A 57 5.44 10.90 8.78
N GLY A 58 4.11 10.79 8.62
CA GLY A 58 3.48 10.34 7.38
C GLY A 58 2.35 11.21 6.85
N ARG A 59 2.25 12.49 7.23
CA ARG A 59 1.19 13.40 6.71
C ARG A 59 1.14 13.50 5.18
N ALA A 60 2.22 13.14 4.50
CA ALA A 60 2.25 13.01 3.03
C ALA A 60 1.22 12.00 2.49
N PHE A 61 0.85 10.96 3.25
CA PHE A 61 -0.22 10.03 2.86
C PHE A 61 -1.57 10.74 2.71
N SER A 62 -1.92 11.68 3.60
CA SER A 62 -3.24 12.33 3.60
C SER A 62 -3.32 13.56 2.69
N ASN A 63 -2.18 14.17 2.34
CA ASN A 63 -2.17 15.38 1.53
C ASN A 63 -2.67 15.12 0.10
N GLY A 64 -3.93 15.48 -0.20
CA GLY A 64 -4.56 15.24 -1.50
C GLY A 64 -5.06 13.81 -1.72
N ALA A 65 -5.23 13.03 -0.65
CA ALA A 65 -5.83 11.70 -0.73
C ALA A 65 -7.34 11.80 -1.04
N LEU A 66 -7.85 10.89 -1.87
CA LEU A 66 -9.27 10.81 -2.22
C LEU A 66 -10.10 9.98 -1.24
N VAL A 67 -9.43 9.14 -0.45
CA VAL A 67 -10.01 8.30 0.62
C VAL A 67 -9.08 8.36 1.83
N SER A 68 -9.55 7.97 3.01
CA SER A 68 -8.68 7.91 4.19
C SER A 68 -7.63 6.83 4.01
N ILE A 69 -6.35 7.19 4.13
CA ILE A 69 -5.21 6.28 3.96
C ILE A 69 -4.53 6.07 5.31
N SER A 70 -4.32 4.81 5.68
CA SER A 70 -3.52 4.42 6.83
C SER A 70 -2.21 3.79 6.34
N GLY A 71 -1.08 4.09 6.98
CA GLY A 71 0.21 3.63 6.47
C GLY A 71 1.38 3.86 7.40
N LYS A 72 2.55 3.41 6.96
CA LYS A 72 3.81 3.62 7.65
C LYS A 72 4.93 3.93 6.66
N THR A 73 5.70 4.95 7.01
CA THR A 73 6.94 5.32 6.29
C THR A 73 8.13 4.51 6.81
N GLY A 74 9.09 4.23 5.95
CA GLY A 74 10.36 3.60 6.30
C GLY A 74 11.52 4.39 5.72
N THR A 75 12.51 4.66 6.56
CA THR A 75 13.78 5.25 6.14
C THR A 75 14.90 4.32 6.58
N ALA A 76 15.83 4.03 5.68
CA ALA A 76 17.06 3.31 6.01
C ALA A 76 18.24 3.99 5.29
N GLU A 77 19.28 4.33 6.02
CA GLU A 77 20.49 4.94 5.49
C GLU A 77 21.30 3.94 4.65
N SER A 78 21.95 4.44 3.62
CA SER A 78 22.74 3.66 2.67
C SER A 78 23.82 4.51 2.03
N TYR A 79 24.64 3.89 1.18
CA TYR A 79 25.63 4.56 0.35
C TYR A 79 25.48 4.12 -1.10
N VAL A 80 25.80 5.02 -2.03
CA VAL A 80 25.94 4.73 -3.47
C VAL A 80 27.40 4.88 -3.90
N ALA A 81 27.66 4.84 -5.22
CA ALA A 81 29.00 4.97 -5.78
C ALA A 81 29.77 6.16 -5.18
N ASP A 82 31.08 5.98 -5.03
CA ASP A 82 31.99 6.96 -4.45
C ASP A 82 31.69 7.35 -3.00
N GLY A 83 30.90 6.54 -2.28
CA GLY A 83 30.59 6.76 -0.87
C GLY A 83 29.57 7.86 -0.62
N GLN A 84 28.86 8.32 -1.65
CA GLN A 84 27.78 9.29 -1.49
C GLN A 84 26.67 8.70 -0.60
N GLU A 85 26.29 9.44 0.44
CA GLU A 85 25.16 9.09 1.31
C GLU A 85 23.85 9.09 0.53
N ALA A 86 23.01 8.10 0.82
CA ALA A 86 21.68 7.97 0.24
C ALA A 86 20.73 7.35 1.25
N THR A 87 19.42 7.54 1.07
CA THR A 87 18.40 6.94 1.94
C THR A 87 17.41 6.11 1.13
N ASN A 88 16.97 4.99 1.69
CA ASN A 88 15.82 4.28 1.18
C ASN A 88 14.57 4.99 1.70
N THR A 89 13.62 5.33 0.82
CA THR A 89 12.38 6.03 1.19
C THR A 89 11.18 5.14 0.91
N ASN A 90 11.03 4.11 1.73
CA ASN A 90 10.00 3.09 1.57
C ASN A 90 8.69 3.50 2.24
N ALA A 91 7.58 2.96 1.77
CA ALA A 91 6.28 3.17 2.39
C ALA A 91 5.38 1.95 2.21
N VAL A 92 4.58 1.65 3.22
CA VAL A 92 3.46 0.70 3.12
C VAL A 92 2.18 1.42 3.52
N ALA A 93 1.08 1.14 2.83
CA ALA A 93 -0.20 1.78 3.09
C ALA A 93 -1.37 0.88 2.68
N TYR A 94 -2.54 1.13 3.27
CA TYR A 94 -3.81 0.54 2.88
C TYR A 94 -4.92 1.60 2.95
N ALA A 95 -5.98 1.38 2.18
CA ALA A 95 -7.13 2.27 2.13
C ALA A 95 -8.40 1.57 1.60
N PRO A 96 -9.60 2.11 1.86
CA PRO A 96 -9.90 3.08 2.92
C PRO A 96 -9.51 2.60 4.32
N SER A 97 -9.19 3.51 5.25
CA SER A 97 -8.71 3.15 6.60
C SER A 97 -9.72 2.32 7.41
N ASP A 98 -11.01 2.55 7.19
CA ASP A 98 -12.16 1.96 7.89
C ASP A 98 -12.61 0.63 7.30
N ASN A 99 -12.55 0.49 5.97
CA ASN A 99 -12.83 -0.75 5.26
C ASN A 99 -11.79 -0.99 4.15
N PRO A 100 -10.60 -1.56 4.47
CA PRO A 100 -9.50 -1.66 3.51
C PRO A 100 -9.84 -2.51 2.27
N GLN A 101 -9.70 -1.93 1.08
CA GLN A 101 -9.91 -2.59 -0.22
C GLN A 101 -8.64 -2.70 -1.06
N ILE A 102 -7.63 -1.86 -0.80
CA ILE A 102 -6.31 -1.92 -1.43
C ILE A 102 -5.20 -1.84 -0.38
N ALA A 103 -4.13 -2.60 -0.59
CA ALA A 103 -2.87 -2.49 0.14
C ALA A 103 -1.71 -2.34 -0.85
N VAL A 104 -0.75 -1.45 -0.55
CA VAL A 104 0.38 -1.12 -1.42
C VAL A 104 1.68 -1.01 -0.61
N ALA A 105 2.78 -1.43 -1.23
CA ALA A 105 4.13 -1.19 -0.75
C ALA A 105 4.96 -0.52 -1.86
N VAL A 106 5.69 0.53 -1.50
CA VAL A 106 6.64 1.23 -2.36
C VAL A 106 8.02 1.07 -1.75
N VAL A 107 8.95 0.56 -2.56
CA VAL A 107 10.37 0.48 -2.19
C VAL A 107 11.13 1.40 -3.13
N PHE A 108 11.76 2.44 -2.57
CA PHE A 108 12.56 3.40 -3.33
C PHE A 108 13.95 3.46 -2.70
N PRO A 109 14.89 2.62 -3.17
CA PRO A 109 16.22 2.55 -2.59
C PRO A 109 17.13 3.68 -3.09
N HIS A 110 18.19 3.95 -2.34
CA HIS A 110 19.31 4.80 -2.78
C HIS A 110 18.89 6.20 -3.26
N ASN A 111 17.91 6.81 -2.59
CA ASN A 111 17.49 8.17 -2.88
C ASN A 111 18.56 9.16 -2.39
N THR A 112 19.17 9.86 -3.35
CA THR A 112 20.21 10.88 -3.10
C THR A 112 19.64 12.29 -2.95
N ASN A 113 18.33 12.48 -3.15
CA ASN A 113 17.63 13.76 -2.96
C ASN A 113 17.24 14.00 -1.47
N LEU A 114 17.54 13.05 -0.57
CA LEU A 114 17.35 13.08 0.90
C LEU A 114 15.99 13.60 1.42
N THR A 115 15.00 13.74 0.54
CA THR A 115 13.65 14.19 0.87
C THR A 115 12.81 12.96 1.23
N ASN A 116 12.45 12.86 2.52
CA ASN A 116 11.78 11.67 3.08
C ASN A 116 10.29 11.52 2.68
N GLY A 117 9.75 12.41 1.84
CA GLY A 117 8.33 12.45 1.48
C GLY A 117 7.95 11.67 0.21
N VAL A 118 8.92 11.22 -0.59
CA VAL A 118 8.64 10.64 -1.93
C VAL A 118 7.91 9.30 -1.83
N GLY A 119 8.42 8.36 -1.03
CA GLY A 119 7.79 7.05 -0.80
C GLY A 119 6.30 7.12 -0.44
N PRO A 120 5.90 7.82 0.65
CA PRO A 120 4.49 7.94 1.02
C PRO A 120 3.65 8.69 -0.02
N SER A 121 4.23 9.66 -0.74
CA SER A 121 3.53 10.38 -1.82
C SER A 121 3.21 9.45 -3.00
N ILE A 122 4.16 8.60 -3.42
CA ILE A 122 3.93 7.61 -4.48
C ILE A 122 2.84 6.62 -4.06
N ALA A 123 2.89 6.11 -2.83
CA ALA A 123 1.88 5.18 -2.31
C ALA A 123 0.48 5.81 -2.29
N ARG A 124 0.35 7.07 -1.85
CA ARG A 124 -0.89 7.85 -1.94
C ARG A 124 -1.38 7.95 -3.38
N ASP A 125 -0.49 8.28 -4.32
CA ASP A 125 -0.88 8.50 -5.72
C ASP A 125 -1.33 7.19 -6.39
N ILE A 126 -0.73 6.05 -6.05
CA ILE A 126 -1.22 4.73 -6.47
C ILE A 126 -2.63 4.47 -5.93
N ILE A 127 -2.87 4.72 -4.64
CA ILE A 127 -4.19 4.54 -4.03
C ILE A 127 -5.22 5.48 -4.69
N ASN A 128 -4.86 6.73 -4.94
CA ASN A 128 -5.71 7.69 -5.63
C ASN A 128 -6.02 7.25 -7.07
N LEU A 129 -5.03 6.74 -7.80
CA LEU A 129 -5.24 6.20 -9.15
C LEU A 129 -6.21 5.02 -9.11
N TYR A 130 -6.05 4.10 -8.15
CA TYR A 130 -6.96 2.98 -7.99
C TYR A 130 -8.37 3.44 -7.61
N GLN A 131 -8.52 4.35 -6.65
CA GLN A 131 -9.80 4.94 -6.27
C GLN A 131 -10.53 5.61 -7.46
N LYS A 132 -9.79 6.29 -8.34
CA LYS A 132 -10.35 6.91 -9.56
C LYS A 132 -10.81 5.85 -10.57
N TYR A 133 -10.13 4.71 -10.63
CA TYR A 133 -10.46 3.62 -11.54
C TYR A 133 -11.60 2.75 -11.01
N HIS A 134 -11.63 2.53 -9.70
CA HIS A 134 -12.60 1.71 -8.99
C HIS A 134 -12.92 2.36 -7.64
N LEU A 135 -14.13 2.91 -7.52
CA LEU A 135 -14.59 3.59 -6.31
C LEU A 135 -14.67 2.60 -5.14
N MET A 136 -13.92 2.87 -4.07
CA MET A 136 -13.85 2.05 -2.85
C MET A 136 -14.64 2.63 -1.66
N ASN A 137 -15.28 3.79 -1.85
CA ASN A 137 -15.96 4.57 -0.82
C ASN A 137 -17.42 4.16 -0.59
#